data_AF-A0A935H2I8-F1
#
_entry.id   AF-A0A935H2I8-F1
#
_cell.length_a   1.000
_cell.length_b   1.000
_cell.length_c   1.000
_cell.angle_alpha   90.00
_cell.angle_beta   90.00
_cell.angle_gamma   90.00
#
_symmetry.space_group_name_H-M   'P 1'
#
loop_
_entity.id
_entity.type
_entity.pdbx_description
1 polymer ?
#
loop_
_entity_poly.entity_id
_entity_poly.type
_entity_poly.pdbx_seq_one_letter_code
_entity_poly.pdbx_strand_id
1 'polypeptide(L)'
;MRCSLECESKIAVPQATADFFAAQTENKLPTAYLFTRADGTPWNKDSWKGPFKDAALGAGLPDVTMYTLRHCTITDLVHSGLDLLTVAQLSGTSLRMIEQHYGHLIGERGAKGLEVLTA
;
A
#
# COMPACT_ATOMS: atom_id res chain seq x y z
N MET A 1 -11.60 2.20 21.07
CA MET A 1 -10.49 1.24 20.87
C MET A 1 -9.19 2.03 20.87
N ARG A 2 -8.46 2.07 21.99
CA ARG A 2 -7.22 2.82 22.12
C ARG A 2 -6.09 1.99 21.49
N CYS A 3 -5.46 2.43 20.38
CA CYS A 3 -4.12 1.94 20.02
C CYS A 3 -3.16 2.63 20.99
N SER A 4 -2.63 1.86 21.93
CA SER A 4 -1.50 2.25 22.76
C SER A 4 -0.28 2.41 21.85
N LEU A 5 0.19 3.65 21.69
CA LEU A 5 1.59 4.14 21.60
C LEU A 5 2.71 3.32 20.87
N GLU A 6 2.42 2.28 20.09
CA GLU A 6 3.40 1.49 19.31
C GLU A 6 2.97 1.34 17.82
N CYS A 7 2.11 2.23 17.33
CA CYS A 7 1.54 2.18 15.98
C CYS A 7 2.50 2.75 14.88
N GLU A 8 3.81 2.85 15.12
CA GLU A 8 4.79 3.35 14.14
C GLU A 8 5.42 2.18 13.35
N SER A 9 4.97 1.99 12.11
CA SER A 9 5.58 1.02 11.19
C SER A 9 6.60 1.73 10.30
N LYS A 10 7.80 1.14 10.21
CA LYS A 10 8.86 1.62 9.31
C LYS A 10 8.85 0.74 8.06
N ILE A 11 8.89 1.37 6.89
CA ILE A 11 8.88 0.68 5.61
C ILE A 11 10.13 1.12 4.85
N ALA A 12 10.92 0.15 4.40
CA ALA A 12 11.98 0.40 3.43
C ALA A 12 11.33 0.59 2.06
N VAL A 13 11.63 1.71 1.41
CA VAL A 13 11.10 2.02 0.08
C VAL A 13 12.20 1.91 -0.97
N PRO A 14 11.88 1.52 -2.22
CA PRO A 14 12.83 1.54 -3.32
C PRO A 14 13.41 2.94 -3.55
N GLN A 15 14.63 3.02 -4.10
CA GLN A 15 15.31 4.29 -4.33
C GLN A 15 14.45 5.26 -5.17
N ALA A 16 13.78 4.77 -6.22
CA ALA A 16 12.90 5.60 -7.04
C ALA A 16 11.75 6.25 -6.23
N THR A 17 11.21 5.56 -5.22
CA THR A 17 10.19 6.11 -4.32
C THR A 17 10.79 7.13 -3.35
N ALA A 18 12.00 6.87 -2.85
CA ALA A 18 12.73 7.82 -2.02
C ALA A 18 13.06 9.11 -2.79
N ASP A 19 13.51 8.99 -4.05
CA ASP A 19 13.80 10.11 -4.95
C ASP A 19 12.53 10.92 -5.23
N PHE A 20 11.40 10.24 -5.47
CA PHE A 20 10.10 10.90 -5.61
C PHE A 20 9.76 11.72 -4.35
N PHE A 21 9.89 11.14 -3.16
CA PHE A 21 9.63 11.86 -1.90
C PHE A 21 10.62 13.02 -1.68
N ALA A 22 11.89 12.84 -2.03
CA ALA A 22 12.89 13.90 -1.94
C ALA A 22 12.51 15.10 -2.84
N ALA A 23 12.10 14.85 -4.07
CA ALA A 23 11.61 15.91 -4.97
C ALA A 23 10.39 16.66 -4.38
N GLN A 24 9.53 15.98 -3.61
CA GLN A 24 8.40 16.64 -2.95
C GLN A 24 8.80 17.53 -1.77
N THR A 25 10.05 17.47 -1.30
CA THR A 25 10.58 18.31 -0.20
C THR A 25 11.21 19.62 -0.67
N GLU A 26 11.43 19.78 -1.98
CA GLU A 26 12.10 20.96 -2.52
C GLU A 26 11.36 22.26 -2.17
N ASN A 27 12.11 23.28 -1.76
CA ASN A 27 11.59 24.59 -1.35
C ASN A 27 10.62 24.56 -0.15
N LYS A 28 10.63 23.51 0.66
CA LYS A 28 9.80 23.39 1.87
C LYS A 28 10.62 23.53 3.14
N LEU A 29 9.96 24.04 4.19
CA LEU A 29 10.53 24.07 5.53
C LEU A 29 10.62 22.64 6.10
N PRO A 30 11.56 22.36 7.02
CA PRO A 30 11.73 21.02 7.60
C PRO A 30 10.47 20.43 8.26
N THR A 31 9.57 21.29 8.74
CA THR A 31 8.31 20.92 9.40
C THR A 31 7.09 20.98 8.48
N ALA A 32 7.26 21.32 7.21
CA ALA A 32 6.17 21.40 6.24
C ALA A 32 5.73 20.00 5.80
N TYR A 33 4.46 19.87 5.41
CA TYR A 33 3.92 18.62 4.90
C TYR A 33 4.56 18.22 3.55
N LEU A 34 4.90 16.93 3.42
CA LEU A 34 5.43 16.36 2.17
C LEU A 34 4.46 16.55 1.00
N PHE A 35 3.17 16.31 1.23
CA PHE A 35 2.13 16.48 0.21
C PHE A 35 1.13 17.54 0.65
N THR A 36 0.91 18.52 -0.22
CA THR A 36 -0.10 19.56 -0.08
C THR A 36 -0.93 19.60 -1.34
N ARG A 37 -2.10 20.23 -1.29
CA ARG A 37 -2.90 20.52 -2.48
C ARG A 37 -2.26 21.66 -3.28
N ALA A 38 -2.82 21.93 -4.45
CA ALA A 38 -2.38 23.03 -5.32
C ALA A 38 -2.47 24.42 -4.63
N ASP A 39 -3.36 24.57 -3.65
CA ASP A 39 -3.52 25.78 -2.84
C ASP A 39 -2.57 25.84 -1.62
N GLY A 40 -1.66 24.87 -1.47
CA GLY A 40 -0.73 24.78 -0.35
C GLY A 40 -1.33 24.21 0.94
N THR A 41 -2.63 23.90 0.97
CA THR A 41 -3.27 23.33 2.17
C THR A 41 -2.95 21.83 2.33
N PRO A 42 -2.88 21.32 3.56
CA PRO A 42 -2.72 19.89 3.79
C PRO A 42 -3.95 19.10 3.33
N TRP A 43 -3.69 17.87 2.88
CA TRP A 43 -4.75 16.91 2.63
C TRP A 43 -5.48 16.56 3.93
N ASN A 44 -6.81 16.49 3.85
CA ASN A 44 -7.66 15.99 4.92
C ASN A 44 -8.39 14.72 4.47
N LYS A 45 -9.12 14.09 5.40
CA LYS A 45 -9.79 12.79 5.19
C LYS A 45 -10.81 12.74 4.04
N ASP A 46 -11.30 13.88 3.55
CA ASP A 46 -12.34 13.94 2.51
C ASP A 46 -11.83 14.54 1.20
N SER A 47 -10.79 15.37 1.28
CA SER A 47 -10.29 16.16 0.15
C SER A 47 -9.67 15.37 -0.99
N TRP A 48 -9.23 14.14 -0.73
CA TRP A 48 -8.63 13.28 -1.75
C TRP A 48 -9.67 12.63 -2.68
N LYS A 49 -10.94 12.55 -2.26
CA LYS A 49 -11.99 11.81 -2.97
C LYS A 49 -12.26 12.35 -4.37
N GLY A 50 -12.39 13.67 -4.50
CA GLY A 50 -12.63 14.34 -5.79
C GLY A 50 -11.46 14.13 -6.76
N PRO A 51 -10.24 14.56 -6.41
CA PRO A 51 -9.07 14.40 -7.28
C PRO A 51 -8.81 12.93 -7.66
N PHE A 52 -9.03 11.99 -6.75
CA PHE A 52 -8.89 10.57 -7.06
C PHE A 52 -9.93 10.10 -8.08
N LYS A 53 -11.19 10.53 -7.93
CA LYS A 53 -12.25 10.21 -8.90
C LYS A 53 -11.93 10.76 -10.28
N ASP A 54 -11.46 12.00 -10.35
CA ASP A 54 -11.08 12.63 -11.62
C ASP A 54 -9.90 11.89 -12.27
N ALA A 55 -8.90 11.49 -11.48
CA ALA A 55 -7.78 10.67 -11.95
C ALA A 55 -8.23 9.28 -12.45
N ALA A 56 -9.14 8.62 -11.72
CA ALA A 56 -9.69 7.32 -12.12
C ALA A 56 -10.48 7.41 -13.44
N LEU A 57 -11.29 8.45 -13.60
CA LEU A 57 -12.00 8.75 -14.85
C LEU A 57 -11.03 9.02 -16.00
N GLY A 58 -9.98 9.82 -15.75
CA GLY A 58 -8.93 10.11 -16.74
C GLY A 58 -8.14 8.87 -17.16
N ALA A 59 -8.00 7.87 -16.28
CA ALA A 59 -7.39 6.58 -16.56
C ALA A 59 -8.36 5.56 -17.19
N GLY A 60 -9.64 5.91 -17.37
CA GLY A 60 -10.65 5.00 -17.92
C GLY A 60 -11.00 3.82 -17.01
N LEU A 61 -10.75 3.95 -15.70
CA LEU A 61 -11.04 2.90 -14.73
C LEU A 61 -12.51 2.93 -14.31
N PRO A 62 -13.12 1.76 -14.03
CA PRO A 62 -14.49 1.68 -13.50
C PRO A 62 -14.54 2.21 -12.05
N ASP A 63 -15.64 1.98 -11.32
CA ASP A 63 -15.84 2.45 -9.94
C ASP A 63 -14.75 1.92 -8.98
N VAL A 64 -13.64 2.66 -8.90
CA VAL A 64 -12.47 2.35 -8.07
C VAL A 64 -12.34 3.38 -6.96
N THR A 65 -11.76 2.94 -5.85
CA THR A 65 -11.45 3.79 -4.70
C THR A 65 -9.97 3.68 -4.36
N MET A 66 -9.46 4.55 -3.48
CA MET A 66 -8.11 4.37 -2.90
C MET A 66 -7.95 3.02 -2.19
N TYR A 67 -9.04 2.46 -1.67
CA TYR A 67 -9.04 1.14 -1.04
C TYR A 67 -8.83 0.02 -2.08
N THR A 68 -9.27 0.22 -3.33
CA THR A 68 -8.97 -0.69 -4.45
C THR A 68 -7.47 -0.79 -4.70
N LEU A 69 -6.75 0.34 -4.71
CA LEU A 69 -5.29 0.34 -4.88
C LEU A 69 -4.60 -0.53 -3.82
N ARG A 70 -5.01 -0.35 -2.56
CA ARG A 70 -4.50 -1.17 -1.45
C ARG A 70 -4.79 -2.66 -1.64
N HIS A 71 -6.00 -3.01 -2.07
CA HIS A 71 -6.37 -4.39 -2.36
C HIS A 71 -5.51 -5.00 -3.48
N CYS A 72 -5.32 -4.27 -4.58
CA CYS A 72 -4.49 -4.70 -5.69
C CYS A 72 -3.05 -4.92 -5.23
N THR A 73 -2.45 -3.95 -4.51
CA THR A 73 -1.08 -4.09 -4.00
C THR A 73 -0.92 -5.31 -3.10
N ILE A 74 -1.85 -5.56 -2.18
CA ILE A 74 -1.76 -6.75 -1.31
C ILE A 74 -1.87 -8.04 -2.13
N THR A 75 -2.80 -8.08 -3.08
CA THR A 75 -3.01 -9.22 -3.98
C THR A 75 -1.76 -9.50 -4.81
N ASP A 76 -1.14 -8.47 -5.38
CA ASP A 76 0.09 -8.59 -6.17
C ASP A 76 1.27 -9.04 -5.30
N LEU A 77 1.44 -8.49 -4.09
CA LEU A 77 2.48 -8.91 -3.16
C LEU A 77 2.28 -10.38 -2.75
N VAL A 78 1.05 -10.77 -2.43
CA VAL A 78 0.71 -12.16 -2.14
C VAL A 78 1.03 -13.01 -3.36
N HIS A 79 0.61 -12.66 -4.59
CA HIS A 79 0.88 -13.40 -5.83
C HIS A 79 2.36 -13.44 -6.25
N SER A 80 3.17 -12.46 -5.86
CA SER A 80 4.61 -12.45 -6.14
C SER A 80 5.40 -13.49 -5.33
N GLY A 81 4.81 -14.04 -4.26
CA GLY A 81 5.46 -15.04 -3.41
C GLY A 81 6.01 -14.49 -2.11
N LEU A 82 5.75 -13.21 -1.82
CA LEU A 82 6.20 -12.60 -0.57
C LEU A 82 5.55 -13.27 0.64
N ASP A 83 6.30 -13.39 1.73
CA ASP A 83 5.78 -14.01 2.94
C ASP A 83 4.65 -13.17 3.57
N LEU A 84 3.63 -13.85 4.11
CA LEU A 84 2.43 -13.17 4.60
C LEU A 84 2.70 -12.24 5.78
N LEU A 85 3.75 -12.50 6.56
CA LEU A 85 4.13 -11.64 7.68
C LEU A 85 4.66 -10.29 7.15
N THR A 86 5.53 -10.30 6.15
CA THR A 86 6.02 -9.10 5.48
C THR A 86 4.89 -8.37 4.77
N VAL A 87 3.98 -9.08 4.08
CA VAL A 87 2.79 -8.45 3.49
C VAL A 87 1.94 -7.75 4.55
N ALA A 88 1.74 -8.38 5.72
CA ALA A 88 1.01 -7.80 6.83
C ALA A 88 1.70 -6.53 7.38
N GLN A 89 3.02 -6.56 7.53
CA GLN A 89 3.83 -5.42 7.97
C GLN A 89 3.76 -4.25 6.98
N LEU A 90 4.00 -4.50 5.68
CA LEU A 90 3.93 -3.48 4.63
C LEU A 90 2.53 -2.88 4.52
N SER A 91 1.51 -3.69 4.77
CA SER A 91 0.12 -3.24 4.77
C SER A 91 -0.27 -2.54 6.07
N GLY A 92 0.47 -2.69 7.17
CA GLY A 92 0.03 -2.18 8.47
C GLY A 92 -1.24 -2.86 8.97
N THR A 93 -1.37 -4.18 8.79
CA THR A 93 -2.46 -4.99 9.33
C THR A 93 -1.93 -6.26 9.99
N SER A 94 -2.79 -7.03 10.64
CA SER A 94 -2.36 -8.27 11.30
C SER A 94 -2.24 -9.43 10.31
N LEU A 95 -1.34 -10.38 10.60
CA LEU A 95 -1.21 -11.62 9.81
C LEU A 95 -2.56 -12.34 9.69
N ARG A 96 -3.31 -12.44 10.79
CA ARG A 96 -4.66 -13.02 10.81
C ARG A 96 -5.60 -12.37 9.78
N MET A 97 -5.55 -11.04 9.64
CA MET A 97 -6.36 -10.33 8.64
C MET A 97 -5.92 -10.68 7.22
N ILE A 98 -4.61 -10.75 6.96
CA ILE A 98 -4.08 -11.16 5.65
C ILE A 98 -4.50 -12.60 5.31
N GLU A 99 -4.30 -13.54 6.23
CA GLU A 99 -4.68 -14.95 6.04
C GLU A 99 -6.18 -15.09 5.73
N GLN A 100 -7.04 -14.41 6.50
CA GLN A 100 -8.48 -14.47 6.33
C GLN A 100 -8.93 -13.94 4.95
N HIS A 101 -8.31 -12.87 4.44
CA HIS A 101 -8.77 -12.20 3.22
C HIS A 101 -8.04 -12.66 1.96
N TYR A 102 -6.80 -13.13 2.07
CA TYR A 102 -5.93 -13.43 0.92
C TYR A 102 -5.32 -14.84 0.96
N GLY A 103 -5.50 -15.60 2.05
CA GLY A 103 -4.92 -16.94 2.17
C GLY A 103 -5.35 -17.91 1.05
N HIS A 104 -6.53 -17.70 0.48
CA HIS A 104 -7.04 -18.48 -0.65
C HIS A 104 -6.18 -18.35 -1.93
N LEU A 105 -5.40 -17.27 -2.08
CA LEU A 105 -4.52 -17.04 -3.23
C LEU A 105 -3.25 -17.91 -3.20
N ILE A 106 -2.98 -18.60 -2.10
CA ILE A 106 -1.74 -19.37 -1.87
C ILE A 106 -1.92 -20.85 -2.25
N GLY A 107 -3.16 -21.32 -2.44
CA GLY A 107 -3.46 -22.75 -2.63
C GLY A 107 -2.65 -23.44 -3.73
N GLU A 108 -2.45 -22.78 -4.88
CA GLU A 108 -1.67 -23.35 -6.00
C GLU A 108 -0.17 -23.47 -5.71
N ARG A 109 0.36 -22.73 -4.72
CA ARG A 109 1.79 -22.79 -4.38
C ARG A 109 2.18 -24.05 -3.65
N GLY A 110 1.27 -24.61 -2.86
CA GLY A 110 1.53 -25.86 -2.13
C GLY A 110 1.93 -26.96 -3.11
N ALA A 111 1.21 -27.08 -4.22
CA ALA A 111 1.52 -28.04 -5.27
C ALA A 111 2.90 -27.76 -5.90
N LYS A 112 3.17 -26.52 -6.33
CA LYS A 112 4.47 -26.14 -6.94
C LYS A 112 5.66 -26.35 -5.99
N GLY A 113 5.50 -26.06 -4.70
CA GLY A 113 6.55 -26.27 -3.70
C GLY A 113 6.88 -27.75 -3.50
N LEU A 114 5.86 -28.62 -3.56
CA LEU A 114 6.04 -30.07 -3.48
C LEU A 114 6.73 -30.63 -4.73
N GLU A 115 6.43 -30.11 -5.93
CA GLU A 115 7.08 -30.52 -7.18
C GLU A 115 8.61 -30.35 -7.12
N VAL A 116 9.10 -29.25 -6.54
CA VAL A 116 10.54 -28.98 -6.38
C VAL A 116 11.25 -30.02 -5.52
N LEU A 117 10.56 -30.63 -4.55
CA LEU A 117 11.13 -31.66 -3.68
C LEU A 117 11.14 -33.05 -4.30
N THR A 118 10.46 -33.21 -5.43
CA THR A 118 10.36 -34.49 -6.17
C THR A 118 11.29 -34.58 -7.38
N ALA A 119 12.09 -33.55 -7.64
CA ALA A 119 13.15 -33.51 -8.66
C ALA A 119 14.51 -33.87 -8.06
#